data_AF-A0A7X0P9J4-F1
#
_entry.id   AF-A0A7X0P9J4-F1
#
_cell.length_a   1.000
_cell.length_b   1.000
_cell.length_c   1.000
_cell.angle_alpha   90.00
_cell.angle_beta   90.00
_cell.angle_gamma   90.00
#
_symmetry.space_group_name_H-M   'P 1'
#
loop_
_entity.id
_entity.type
_entity.pdbx_description
1 polymer ?
#
loop_
_entity_poly.entity_id
_entity_poly.type
_entity_poly.pdbx_seq_one_letter_code
_entity_poly.pdbx_strand_id
1 'polypeptide(L)' 'MTDLLPSPAILLVPVWYGGPPDEIALPFPKTHYEVEHQGDRTQVRVAVSKAVVYDGIGPAEVIDPAQRLHTTSLAKPV' A
#
# COMPACT_ATOMS: atom_id res chain seq x y z
N MET A 1 0.42 29.79 -3.17
CA MET A 1 1.07 28.48 -3.33
C MET A 1 0.35 27.54 -2.40
N THR A 2 -0.52 26.69 -2.93
CA THR A 2 -1.21 25.68 -2.10
C THR A 2 -0.16 24.64 -1.76
N ASP A 3 0.38 24.70 -0.55
CA ASP A 3 1.09 23.58 0.05
C ASP A 3 0.10 22.41 0.10
N LEU A 4 0.09 21.61 -0.96
CA LEU A 4 -0.57 20.32 -0.98
C LEU A 4 0.20 19.47 0.03
N LEU A 5 -0.27 19.47 1.28
CA LEU A 5 0.19 18.52 2.27
C LEU A 5 0.24 17.15 1.59
N PRO A 6 1.38 16.45 1.66
CA PRO A 6 1.56 15.24 0.89
C PRO A 6 0.48 14.23 1.33
N SER A 7 -0.28 13.74 0.35
CA SER A 7 -1.42 12.88 0.62
C SER A 7 -0.99 11.62 1.37
N PRO A 8 -1.80 11.14 2.33
CA PRO A 8 -1.53 9.89 3.03
C PRO A 8 -1.44 8.73 2.03
N ALA A 9 -0.48 7.82 2.23
CA ALA A 9 -0.36 6.63 1.40
C ALA A 9 -1.50 5.64 1.65
N ILE A 10 -1.65 4.68 0.75
CA ILE A 10 -2.56 3.55 0.90
C ILE A 10 -1.72 2.27 0.88
N LEU A 11 -1.93 1.41 1.86
CA LEU A 11 -1.45 0.04 1.85
C LEU A 11 -2.49 -0.85 1.18
N LEU A 12 -2.13 -1.46 0.05
CA LEU A 12 -2.88 -2.52 -0.59
C LEU A 12 -2.45 -3.85 0.03
N VAL A 13 -3.41 -4.56 0.61
CA VAL A 13 -3.21 -5.89 1.18
C VAL A 13 -3.90 -6.93 0.30
N PRO A 14 -3.22 -7.99 -0.12
CA PRO A 14 -3.82 -9.02 -0.96
C PRO A 14 -4.91 -9.78 -0.20
N VAL A 15 -6.02 -10.08 -0.88
CA VAL A 15 -7.10 -10.89 -0.31
C VAL A 15 -6.96 -12.34 -0.76
N TRP A 16 -6.98 -13.23 0.21
CA TRP A 16 -6.71 -14.66 0.06
C TRP A 16 -7.85 -15.45 -0.60
N TYR A 17 -9.06 -14.88 -0.62
CA TYR A 17 -10.29 -15.54 -1.05
C TYR A 17 -10.88 -14.97 -2.35
N GLY A 18 -10.02 -14.42 -3.23
CA GLY A 18 -10.44 -13.95 -4.56
C GLY A 18 -11.25 -12.65 -4.55
N GLY A 19 -11.25 -11.92 -3.43
CA GLY A 19 -11.80 -10.57 -3.34
C GLY A 19 -10.82 -9.51 -3.86
N PRO A 20 -11.28 -8.26 -4.03
CA PRO A 20 -10.39 -7.14 -4.31
C PRO A 20 -9.41 -6.94 -3.14
N PRO A 21 -8.19 -6.43 -3.36
CA PRO A 21 -7.26 -6.10 -2.28
C PRO A 21 -7.90 -5.17 -1.24
N ASP A 22 -7.59 -5.39 0.04
CA ASP A 22 -7.98 -4.48 1.10
C ASP A 22 -7.13 -3.20 1.01
N GLU A 23 -7.78 -2.05 1.18
CA GLU A 23 -7.12 -0.75 1.18
C GLU A 23 -7.07 -0.19 2.61
N ILE A 24 -5.86 0.02 3.12
CA ILE A 24 -5.64 0.58 4.46
C ILE A 24 -4.98 1.95 4.30
N ALA A 25 -5.66 3.00 4.76
CA ALA A 25 -5.09 4.34 4.76
C ALA A 25 -3.93 4.43 5.77
N LEU A 26 -2.79 4.93 5.32
CA LEU A 26 -1.59 5.11 6.13
C LEU A 26 -1.47 6.57 6.61
N PRO A 27 -0.93 6.82 7.82
CA PRO A 27 -0.86 8.16 8.39
C PRO A 27 0.14 9.10 7.70
N PHE A 28 1.09 8.57 6.93
CA PHE A 28 2.15 9.34 6.27
C PHE A 28 2.14 9.12 4.75
N PRO A 29 2.88 9.95 3.99
CA PRO A 29 3.08 9.74 2.56
C PRO A 29 3.89 8.47 2.25
N LYS A 30 3.75 7.93 1.03
CA LYS A 30 4.46 6.71 0.57
C LYS A 30 5.96 6.73 0.83
N THR A 31 6.60 7.88 0.68
CA THR A 31 8.05 8.09 0.89
C THR A 31 8.52 7.80 2.32
N HIS A 32 7.61 7.69 3.28
CA HIS A 32 7.91 7.38 4.67
C HIS A 32 7.86 5.88 4.99
N TYR A 33 7.60 5.04 3.99
CA TYR A 33 7.50 3.59 4.16
C TYR A 33 8.57 2.85 3.38
N GLU A 34 9.09 1.80 3.99
CA GLU A 34 9.95 0.79 3.38
C GLU A 34 9.13 -0.48 3.20
N VAL A 35 9.20 -1.05 2.00
CA VAL A 35 8.53 -2.31 1.66
C VAL A 35 9.61 -3.34 1.35
N GLU A 36 9.60 -4.42 2.10
CA GLU A 36 10.50 -5.56 1.90
C GLU A 36 9.69 -6.79 1.51
N HIS A 37 10.14 -7.48 0.46
CA HIS A 37 9.57 -8.75 0.02
C HIS A 37 10.56 -9.88 0.30
N GLN A 38 10.13 -10.89 1.05
CA GLN A 38 10.91 -12.08 1.39
C GLN A 38 10.12 -13.33 1.03
N GLY A 39 10.36 -13.85 -0.18
CA GLY A 39 9.56 -14.94 -0.74
C GLY A 39 8.10 -14.53 -0.86
N ASP A 40 7.20 -15.31 -0.26
CA ASP A 40 5.77 -15.02 -0.25
C ASP A 40 5.35 -14.03 0.84
N ARG A 41 6.29 -13.51 1.63
CA ARG A 41 6.00 -12.59 2.73
C ARG A 41 6.36 -11.15 2.34
N THR A 42 5.50 -10.22 2.70
CA THR A 42 5.76 -8.79 2.57
C THR A 42 5.71 -8.12 3.93
N GLN A 43 6.71 -7.29 4.19
CA GLN A 43 6.78 -6.47 5.39
C GLN A 43 6.85 -4.99 5.01
N VAL A 44 6.00 -4.18 5.63
CA VAL A 44 5.95 -2.73 5.46
C VAL A 44 6.31 -2.08 6.77
N ARG A 45 7.28 -1.16 6.73
CA ARG A 45 7.78 -0.45 7.91
C ARG A 45 7.77 1.05 7.67
N VAL A 46 7.67 1.83 8.74
CA VAL A 46 7.97 3.26 8.71
C VAL A 46 9.49 3.43 8.61
N ALA A 47 9.99 4.14 7.61
CA ALA A 47 11.43 4.29 7.34
C ALA A 47 12.20 4.90 8.52
N VAL A 48 11.63 5.95 9.14
CA VAL A 48 12.27 6.70 10.23
C VAL A 48 12.31 5.92 11.54
N SER A 49 11.19 5.30 11.93
CA SER A 49 11.08 4.63 13.24
C SER A 49 11.33 3.12 13.17
N LYS A 50 11.40 2.55 11.96
CA LYS A 50 11.43 1.10 11.69
C LYS A 50 10.24 0.33 12.27
N ALA A 51 9.17 1.04 12.67
CA ALA A 51 7.95 0.45 13.18
C ALA A 51 7.26 -0.38 12.08
N VAL A 52 6.88 -1.60 12.41
CA VAL A 52 6.18 -2.50 11.48
C VAL A 52 4.72 -2.07 11.38
N VAL A 53 4.27 -1.79 10.16
CA VAL A 53 2.91 -1.38 9.82
C VAL A 53 2.13 -2.57 9.27
N TYR A 54 2.80 -3.42 8.51
CA TYR A 54 2.25 -4.65 7.98
C TYR A 54 3.33 -5.72 7.95
N ASP A 55 2.96 -6.94 8.28
CA ASP A 55 3.81 -8.12 8.16
C ASP A 55 2.93 -9.33 7.89
N GLY A 56 2.84 -9.72 6.62
CA GLY A 56 1.87 -10.70 6.17
C GLY A 56 2.28 -11.38 4.89
N ILE A 57 1.53 -12.42 4.54
CA ILE A 57 1.79 -13.19 3.34
C ILE A 57 1.10 -12.49 2.14
N GLY A 58 1.70 -12.59 0.97
CA GLY A 58 1.22 -12.06 -0.31
C GLY A 58 1.85 -10.71 -0.70
N PRO A 59 1.61 -10.26 -1.94
CA PRO A 59 2.14 -9.00 -2.45
C PRO A 59 1.38 -7.81 -1.86
N ALA A 60 1.90 -7.24 -0.77
CA ALA A 60 1.38 -5.99 -0.23
C ALA A 60 2.14 -4.81 -0.83
N GLU A 61 1.44 -3.72 -1.13
CA GLU A 61 2.03 -2.55 -1.79
C GLU A 61 1.66 -1.26 -1.08
N VAL A 62 2.59 -0.32 -0.99
CA VAL A 62 2.31 1.05 -0.56
C VAL A 62 2.23 1.95 -1.78
N ILE A 63 1.05 2.50 -2.04
CA ILE A 63 0.77 3.34 -3.20
C ILE A 63 0.37 4.75 -2.78
N ASP A 64 0.55 5.70 -3.70
CA ASP A 64 -0.05 7.01 -3.55
C ASP A 64 -1.54 6.94 -3.93
N PRO A 65 -2.43 7.73 -3.29
CA PRO A 65 -3.85 7.75 -3.65
C PRO A 65 -4.11 8.08 -5.13
N ALA A 66 -3.23 8.85 -5.76
CA ALA A 66 -3.32 9.15 -7.19
C ALA A 66 -3.09 7.91 -8.08
N GLN A 67 -2.34 6.91 -7.60
CA GLN A 67 -2.09 5.64 -8.31
C GLN A 67 -3.30 4.70 -8.25
N ARG A 68 -4.22 4.91 -7.29
CA ARG A 68 -5.47 4.14 -7.12
C ARG A 68 -6.36 4.15 -8.37
N LEU A 69 -6.34 5.24 -9.14
CA LEU A 69 -7.18 5.43 -10.33
C LEU A 69 -6.75 4.52 -11.50
N HIS A 70 -5.52 3.99 -11.50
CA HIS A 70 -5.05 3.09 -12.56
C HIS A 70 -5.32 1.61 -12.27
N THR A 71 -5.39 1.19 -11.01
CA THR A 71 -5.60 -0.22 -10.64
C THR A 71 -7.05 -0.66 -10.76
N THR A 72 -8.02 0.24 -10.61
CA THR A 72 -9.45 -0.06 -10.82
C THR A 72 -9.83 -0.23 -12.30
N SER A 73 -9.00 0.21 -13.25
CA SER A 73 -9.26 0.06 -14.69
C SER A 73 -8.90 -1.33 -15.26
N LEU A 74 -8.21 -2.18 -14.49
CA LEU A 74 -7.79 -3.53 -14.91
C LEU A 74 -8.72 -4.66 -14.43
N ALA A 75 -9.73 -4.35 -13.62
CA ALA A 75 -10.84 -5.26 -13.34
C ALA A 75 -11.78 -5.28 -14.57
N LYS A 76 -11.33 -5.95 -15.63
CA LYS A 76 -12.13 -6.24 -16.82
C LYS A 76 -13.31 -7.13 -16.37
N PRO A 77 -14.58 -6.77 -16.65
CA PRO A 77 -15.69 -7.68 -16.39
C PRO A 77 -15.52 -8.90 -17.32
N VAL A 78 -15.70 -10.09 -16.75
CA VAL A 78 -15.84 -11.36 -17.48
C VAL A 78 -17.21 -11.40 -18.13
#